data_AF-A0A8H6WA72-F1
#
_entry.id   AF-A0A8H6WA72-F1
#
_cell.length_a   1.000
_cell.length_b   1.000
_cell.length_c   1.000
_cell.angle_alpha   90.00
_cell.angle_beta   90.00
_cell.angle_gamma   90.00
#
_symmetry.space_group_name_H-M   'P 1'
#
loop_
_entity.id
_entity.type
_entity.pdbx_description
1 polymer ?
#
loop_
_entity_poly.entity_id
_entity_poly.type
_entity_poly.pdbx_seq_one_letter_code
_entity_poly.pdbx_strand_id
1 'polypeptide(L)'
;MFLLLGWSLFLFVLPSWSALVNVTIDDSSPTISYAPAAAWLDSTACRASPTCVVPPKNVKLVDGTWHESSFSLSSGGFPNIPSTATIVFNGSAVYVNGIIPGIASNTSANIDLVFFLDGVQVGGFSQATGTSRTFQGVTVLALENIAARTHTLAIQNGQLDGSDSLLILDSIVYTTVDNPNIAASSSSSGVSGTTIAVAAVLVVFVLILLCILAYVLIRRRRRKHRKMYNPYMPKGAIKAFPKDLEPSPASTPTASPRFLPSPIYTGVVAVAMPPPIYNGNTAGNWWVGRDQKVGSTSHRPYVDLDPASATLQRPPRWERQYPTPF
;
A
#
# COMPACT_ATOMS: atom_id res chain seq x y z
N MET A 1 2.90 -45.14 -51.49
CA MET A 1 3.64 -43.86 -51.38
C MET A 1 2.66 -42.69 -51.24
N PHE A 2 1.76 -42.64 -50.23
CA PHE A 2 0.88 -41.48 -49.94
C PHE A 2 0.16 -41.64 -48.58
N LEU A 3 0.87 -41.88 -47.47
CA LEU A 3 0.22 -42.08 -46.14
C LEU A 3 1.04 -41.54 -44.94
N LEU A 4 1.80 -40.44 -45.09
CA LEU A 4 2.61 -39.89 -43.98
C LEU A 4 2.61 -38.34 -43.93
N LEU A 5 1.44 -37.69 -44.01
CA LEU A 5 1.33 -36.22 -43.88
C LEU A 5 0.18 -35.74 -42.96
N GLY A 6 -0.37 -36.60 -42.09
CA GLY A 6 -1.57 -36.28 -41.30
C GLY A 6 -1.37 -35.99 -39.81
N TRP A 7 -0.13 -35.86 -39.33
CA TRP A 7 0.18 -35.87 -37.88
C TRP A 7 0.92 -34.63 -37.37
N SER A 8 0.75 -33.48 -38.03
CA SER A 8 1.43 -32.25 -37.64
C SER A 8 0.51 -31.06 -37.71
N LEU A 9 -0.48 -31.00 -36.81
CA LEU A 9 -1.03 -29.73 -36.31
C LEU A 9 -1.97 -29.93 -35.10
N PHE A 10 -1.60 -30.78 -34.13
CA PHE A 10 -2.16 -30.61 -32.78
C PHE A 10 -1.41 -29.44 -32.14
N LEU A 11 -1.81 -28.22 -32.49
CA LEU A 11 -1.46 -27.02 -31.74
C LEU A 11 -1.99 -27.25 -30.32
N PHE A 12 -1.10 -27.67 -29.41
CA PHE A 12 -1.38 -27.64 -27.98
C PHE A 12 -1.64 -26.18 -27.62
N VAL A 13 -2.91 -25.78 -27.62
CA VAL A 13 -3.36 -24.54 -27.00
C VAL A 13 -3.14 -24.75 -25.51
N LEU A 14 -1.96 -24.37 -25.02
CA LEU A 14 -1.74 -24.28 -23.60
C LEU A 14 -2.65 -23.17 -23.09
N PRO A 15 -3.61 -23.46 -22.19
CA PRO A 15 -4.39 -22.39 -21.60
C PRO A 15 -3.43 -21.42 -20.91
N SER A 16 -3.51 -20.13 -21.24
CA SER A 16 -2.82 -19.08 -20.49
C SER A 16 -3.63 -18.82 -19.23
N TRP A 17 -3.10 -19.26 -18.08
CA TRP A 17 -3.70 -18.96 -16.79
C TRP A 17 -3.22 -17.56 -16.39
N SER A 18 -4.11 -16.59 -16.52
CA SER A 18 -3.94 -15.27 -15.94
C SER A 18 -4.51 -15.34 -14.53
N ALA A 19 -3.68 -15.12 -13.52
CA ALA A 19 -4.12 -15.05 -12.12
C ALA A 19 -4.12 -13.58 -11.66
N LEU A 20 -5.12 -13.19 -10.88
CA LEU A 20 -5.09 -11.91 -10.19
C LEU A 20 -4.18 -12.04 -8.97
N VAL A 21 -3.21 -11.14 -8.85
CA VAL A 21 -2.28 -11.08 -7.71
C VAL A 21 -2.35 -9.71 -7.07
N ASN A 22 -2.19 -9.69 -5.75
CA ASN A 22 -2.09 -8.47 -4.98
C ASN A 22 -0.61 -8.10 -4.82
N VAL A 23 -0.28 -6.86 -5.15
CA VAL A 23 1.04 -6.28 -4.96
C VAL A 23 0.93 -5.24 -3.85
N THR A 24 1.66 -5.48 -2.76
CA THR A 24 1.77 -4.53 -1.64
C THR A 24 2.96 -3.61 -1.89
N ILE A 25 2.71 -2.31 -1.80
CA ILE A 25 3.70 -1.25 -1.83
C ILE A 25 3.78 -0.67 -0.43
N ASP A 26 4.96 -0.80 0.16
CA ASP A 26 5.32 -0.23 1.45
C ASP A 26 5.40 1.32 1.37
N ASP A 27 5.05 2.02 2.45
CA ASP A 27 5.11 3.48 2.53
C ASP A 27 6.51 4.05 2.23
N SER A 28 7.58 3.31 2.53
CA SER A 28 8.95 3.73 2.28
C SER A 28 9.43 3.41 0.85
N SER A 29 8.53 2.91 -0.01
CA SER A 29 8.84 2.62 -1.40
C SER A 29 9.18 3.91 -2.17
N PRO A 30 10.27 3.93 -2.97
CA PRO A 30 10.62 5.07 -3.81
C PRO A 30 9.62 5.30 -4.97
N THR A 31 8.65 4.40 -5.14
CA THR A 31 7.56 4.55 -6.12
C THR A 31 6.47 5.53 -5.65
N ILE A 32 6.46 5.87 -4.35
CA ILE A 32 5.56 6.86 -3.78
C ILE A 32 6.27 8.23 -3.79
N SER A 33 5.59 9.22 -4.36
CA SER A 33 6.04 10.61 -4.36
C SER A 33 5.26 11.40 -3.31
N TYR A 34 5.99 12.01 -2.38
CA TYR A 34 5.44 12.80 -1.28
C TYR A 34 5.62 14.30 -1.55
N ALA A 35 4.53 15.06 -1.47
CA ALA A 35 4.51 16.49 -1.72
C ALA A 35 3.67 17.26 -0.67
N PRO A 36 4.10 18.46 -0.24
CA PRO A 36 5.49 18.91 -0.27
C PRO A 36 6.34 17.97 0.61
N ALA A 37 7.54 17.60 0.17
CA ALA A 37 8.34 16.56 0.83
C ALA A 37 8.58 16.82 2.34
N ALA A 38 8.75 18.08 2.73
CA ALA A 38 8.97 18.46 4.12
C ALA A 38 7.71 18.40 5.02
N ALA A 39 6.51 18.19 4.46
CA ALA A 39 5.28 17.92 5.22
C ALA A 39 5.08 16.42 5.51
N TRP A 40 6.02 15.58 5.09
CA TRP A 40 6.01 14.14 5.32
C TRP A 40 7.22 13.74 6.15
N LEU A 41 6.97 13.03 7.24
CA LEU A 41 8.00 12.49 8.12
C LEU A 41 8.00 10.98 7.99
N ASP A 42 9.10 10.40 7.52
CA ASP A 42 9.30 8.96 7.61
C ASP A 42 9.40 8.50 9.07
N SER A 43 9.29 7.19 9.31
CA SER A 43 9.36 6.61 10.65
C SER A 43 10.61 6.99 11.46
N THR A 44 11.74 7.32 10.83
CA THR A 44 12.98 7.72 11.49
C THR A 44 12.94 9.19 11.91
N ALA A 45 12.60 10.08 10.98
CA ALA A 45 12.42 11.50 11.22
C ALA A 45 11.28 11.76 12.22
N CYS A 46 10.21 10.98 12.12
CA CYS A 46 9.08 10.99 13.03
C CYS A 46 9.52 10.73 14.48
N ARG A 47 10.28 9.65 14.73
CA ARG A 47 10.77 9.30 16.08
C ARG A 47 11.68 10.38 16.68
N ALA A 48 12.35 11.17 15.85
CA ALA A 48 13.18 12.29 16.29
C ALA A 48 12.38 13.57 16.59
N SER A 49 11.12 13.65 16.12
CA SER A 49 10.26 14.81 16.32
C SER A 49 9.35 14.63 17.54
N PRO A 50 9.25 15.63 18.44
CA PRO A 50 8.37 15.55 19.60
C PRO A 50 6.88 15.66 19.26
N THR A 51 6.54 16.11 18.05
CA THR A 51 5.15 16.30 17.60
C THR A 51 4.61 15.11 16.81
N CYS A 52 5.45 14.15 16.47
CA CYS A 52 5.07 13.03 15.62
C CYS A 52 4.39 11.92 16.43
N VAL A 53 3.41 11.27 15.82
CA VAL A 53 2.66 10.19 16.44
C VAL A 53 3.27 8.86 16.06
N VAL A 54 3.98 8.24 17.01
CA VAL A 54 4.64 6.95 16.81
C VAL A 54 3.66 5.80 17.07
N PRO A 55 3.33 4.95 16.08
CA PRO A 55 2.51 3.77 16.30
C PRO A 55 3.18 2.81 17.32
N PRO A 56 2.42 2.25 18.26
CA PRO A 56 2.97 1.30 19.23
C PRO A 56 3.31 -0.03 18.55
N LYS A 57 4.25 -0.79 19.14
CA LYS A 57 4.80 -2.04 18.56
C LYS A 57 3.76 -3.14 18.27
N ASN A 58 2.56 -3.04 18.83
CA ASN A 58 1.48 -4.02 18.61
C ASN A 58 0.64 -3.72 17.35
N VAL A 59 0.81 -2.56 16.72
CA VAL A 59 0.25 -2.28 15.40
C VAL A 59 1.11 -2.99 14.36
N LYS A 60 0.49 -3.80 13.51
CA LYS A 60 1.18 -4.45 12.40
C LYS A 60 1.40 -3.43 11.30
N LEU A 61 2.66 -3.16 11.01
CA LEU A 61 3.10 -2.30 9.91
C LEU A 61 3.71 -3.17 8.83
N VAL A 62 3.56 -2.77 7.57
CA VAL A 62 4.36 -3.34 6.49
C VAL A 62 5.81 -2.90 6.72
N ASP A 63 6.71 -3.88 6.73
CA ASP A 63 8.16 -3.72 6.99
C ASP A 63 8.57 -2.90 8.24
N GLY A 64 7.65 -2.61 9.15
CA GLY A 64 7.91 -1.82 10.35
C GLY A 64 8.02 -0.31 10.11
N THR A 65 7.66 0.17 8.92
CA THR A 65 7.76 1.57 8.50
C THR A 65 6.39 2.26 8.45
N TRP A 66 6.42 3.59 8.37
CA TRP A 66 5.26 4.44 8.14
C TRP A 66 5.73 5.83 7.71
N HIS A 67 4.84 6.57 7.04
CA HIS A 67 5.00 7.99 6.74
C HIS A 67 3.86 8.78 7.38
N GLU A 68 4.20 9.80 8.16
CA GLU A 68 3.23 10.70 8.78
C GLU A 68 3.15 12.02 8.02
N SER A 69 1.92 12.52 7.87
CA SER A 69 1.68 13.91 7.51
C SER A 69 0.63 14.55 8.40
N SER A 70 0.90 15.78 8.82
CA SER A 70 -0.01 16.63 9.58
C SER A 70 -0.41 17.83 8.73
N PHE A 71 -1.71 18.04 8.57
CA PHE A 71 -2.31 19.26 8.05
C PHE A 71 -2.84 20.09 9.21
N SER A 72 -2.56 21.40 9.18
CA SER A 72 -3.03 22.33 10.19
C SER A 72 -3.38 23.67 9.56
N LEU A 73 -4.46 24.30 10.04
CA LEU A 73 -4.91 25.59 9.50
C LEU A 73 -3.96 26.74 9.81
N SER A 74 -3.48 26.80 11.04
CA SER A 74 -2.88 28.02 11.63
C SER A 74 -1.49 27.82 12.22
N SER A 75 -1.02 26.57 12.28
CA SER A 75 0.24 26.20 12.91
C SER A 75 1.07 25.30 12.01
N GLY A 76 2.32 25.03 12.40
CA GLY A 76 3.23 24.14 11.67
C GLY A 76 4.03 24.84 10.56
N GLY A 77 4.88 24.05 9.87
CA GLY A 77 5.72 24.53 8.77
C GLY A 77 4.95 24.75 7.45
N PHE A 78 3.75 24.20 7.34
CA PHE A 78 2.90 24.21 6.13
C PHE A 78 1.44 24.56 6.48
N PRO A 79 1.18 25.75 7.05
CA PRO A 79 -0.16 26.12 7.46
C PRO A 79 -1.08 26.25 6.24
N ASN A 80 -2.26 25.63 6.33
CA ASN A 80 -3.29 25.64 5.29
C ASN A 80 -2.80 25.14 3.91
N ILE A 81 -1.83 24.23 3.89
CA ILE A 81 -1.33 23.59 2.66
C ILE A 81 -1.55 22.09 2.77
N PRO A 82 -2.50 21.50 2.00
CA PRO A 82 -2.68 20.07 1.94
C PRO A 82 -1.41 19.35 1.46
N SER A 83 -1.18 18.18 2.01
CA SER A 83 -0.08 17.31 1.59
C SER A 83 -0.63 16.13 0.77
N THR A 84 0.19 15.55 -0.09
CA THR A 84 -0.22 14.50 -1.02
C THR A 84 0.85 13.42 -1.14
N ALA A 85 0.41 12.15 -1.11
CA ALA A 85 1.19 10.99 -1.51
C ALA A 85 0.66 10.48 -2.85
N THR A 86 1.52 10.34 -3.86
CA THR A 86 1.14 9.96 -5.23
C THR A 86 1.86 8.70 -5.67
N ILE A 87 1.14 7.80 -6.32
CA ILE A 87 1.68 6.56 -6.86
C ILE A 87 1.10 6.26 -8.24
N VAL A 88 1.93 5.64 -9.10
CA VAL A 88 1.49 5.09 -10.38
C VAL A 88 1.49 3.56 -10.30
N PHE A 89 0.38 2.93 -10.64
CA PHE A 89 0.24 1.47 -10.62
C PHE A 89 -0.49 0.97 -11.87
N ASN A 90 -0.35 -0.30 -12.22
CA ASN A 90 -1.09 -0.94 -13.31
C ASN A 90 -1.94 -2.08 -12.74
N GLY A 91 -3.25 -1.87 -12.62
CA GLY A 91 -4.11 -2.78 -11.89
C GLY A 91 -5.60 -2.54 -12.09
N SER A 92 -6.40 -3.36 -11.40
CA SER A 92 -7.88 -3.39 -11.48
C SER A 92 -8.57 -3.18 -10.12
N ALA A 93 -7.78 -3.04 -9.04
CA ALA A 93 -8.22 -2.63 -7.72
C ALA A 93 -7.07 -1.95 -6.97
N VAL A 94 -7.38 -1.07 -6.02
CA VAL A 94 -6.42 -0.44 -5.13
C VAL A 94 -7.01 -0.22 -3.73
N TYR A 95 -6.21 -0.46 -2.71
CA TYR A 95 -6.53 -0.32 -1.30
C TYR A 95 -5.46 0.53 -0.63
N VAL A 96 -5.86 1.51 0.16
CA VAL A 96 -4.93 2.35 0.95
C VAL A 96 -5.11 2.00 2.41
N ASN A 97 -4.04 1.51 3.03
CA ASN A 97 -4.01 1.19 4.44
C ASN A 97 -3.26 2.28 5.20
N GLY A 98 -3.91 2.80 6.23
CA GLY A 98 -3.32 3.76 7.15
C GLY A 98 -3.54 3.33 8.59
N ILE A 99 -3.03 4.15 9.50
CA ILE A 99 -3.21 3.95 10.93
C ILE A 99 -4.01 5.11 11.46
N ILE A 100 -5.06 4.77 12.19
CA ILE A 100 -5.88 5.75 12.90
C ILE A 100 -5.29 5.82 14.31
N PRO A 101 -4.63 6.94 14.66
CA PRO A 101 -4.12 7.10 16.01
C PRO A 101 -5.27 7.12 17.00
N GLY A 102 -5.02 6.57 18.18
CA GLY A 102 -5.92 6.84 19.31
C GLY A 102 -5.77 8.28 19.80
N ILE A 103 -6.35 8.60 20.95
CA ILE A 103 -5.98 9.82 21.71
C ILE A 103 -4.54 9.68 22.22
N ALA A 104 -3.57 9.93 21.35
CA ALA A 104 -2.17 10.04 21.70
C ALA A 104 -1.90 11.51 22.01
N SER A 105 -2.11 11.89 23.27
CA SER A 105 -1.57 13.12 23.89
C SER A 105 -1.69 14.41 23.06
N ASN A 106 -2.70 15.22 23.40
CA ASN A 106 -2.73 16.68 23.23
C ASN A 106 -2.99 17.23 21.82
N THR A 107 -2.95 16.41 20.78
CA THR A 107 -3.29 16.83 19.41
C THR A 107 -4.62 16.21 18.98
N SER A 108 -5.50 17.02 18.38
CA SER A 108 -6.72 16.50 17.76
C SER A 108 -6.32 15.72 16.51
N ALA A 109 -6.35 14.39 16.61
CA ALA A 109 -6.07 13.50 15.49
C ALA A 109 -7.31 13.28 14.64
N ASN A 110 -7.91 14.37 14.18
CA ASN A 110 -8.92 14.28 13.14
C ASN A 110 -8.23 13.76 11.88
N ILE A 111 -8.97 13.07 11.04
CA ILE A 111 -8.53 12.59 9.74
C ILE A 111 -9.51 13.16 8.71
N ASP A 112 -8.99 13.78 7.67
CA ASP A 112 -9.73 14.29 6.53
C ASP A 112 -8.89 14.05 5.27
N LEU A 113 -9.22 12.97 4.56
CA LEU A 113 -8.52 12.52 3.36
C LEU A 113 -9.41 12.67 2.14
N VAL A 114 -8.80 13.07 1.03
CA VAL A 114 -9.43 13.08 -0.29
C VAL A 114 -8.59 12.24 -1.23
N PHE A 115 -9.25 11.38 -2.00
CA PHE A 115 -8.59 10.45 -2.92
C PHE A 115 -8.90 10.83 -4.36
N PHE A 116 -7.87 10.88 -5.19
CA PHE A 116 -7.98 11.13 -6.63
C PHE A 116 -7.41 9.96 -7.41
N LEU A 117 -8.17 9.47 -8.39
CA LEU A 117 -7.71 8.49 -9.37
C LEU A 117 -7.69 9.18 -10.74
N ASP A 118 -6.53 9.20 -11.38
CA ASP A 118 -6.32 9.82 -12.69
C ASP A 118 -6.75 11.31 -12.71
N GLY A 119 -6.57 12.01 -11.58
CA GLY A 119 -6.95 13.41 -11.40
C GLY A 119 -8.42 13.65 -11.04
N VAL A 120 -9.25 12.60 -10.94
CA VAL A 120 -10.67 12.69 -10.58
C VAL A 120 -10.87 12.23 -9.15
N GLN A 121 -11.59 13.01 -8.34
CA GLN A 121 -11.92 12.61 -6.98
C GLN A 121 -12.81 11.36 -6.98
N VAL A 122 -12.36 10.31 -6.30
CA VAL A 122 -13.00 8.98 -6.25
C VAL A 122 -13.54 8.62 -4.86
N GLY A 123 -13.17 9.38 -3.84
CA GLY A 123 -13.65 9.17 -2.49
C GLY A 123 -13.07 10.16 -1.49
N GLY A 124 -13.48 10.00 -0.24
CA GLY A 124 -12.91 10.68 0.90
C GLY A 124 -13.05 9.83 2.15
N PHE A 125 -12.20 10.10 3.13
CA PHE A 125 -12.25 9.44 4.43
C PHE A 125 -12.12 10.49 5.51
N SER A 126 -13.15 10.63 6.33
CA SER A 126 -13.16 11.57 7.45
C SER A 126 -13.42 10.83 8.75
N GLN A 127 -12.58 11.05 9.76
CA GLN A 127 -12.81 10.56 11.10
C GLN A 127 -12.48 11.64 12.13
N ALA A 128 -13.46 12.00 12.94
CA ALA A 128 -13.22 12.85 14.09
C ALA A 128 -12.35 12.12 15.12
N THR A 129 -11.60 12.89 15.90
CA THR A 129 -10.76 12.36 16.99
C THR A 129 -11.57 11.39 17.85
N GLY A 130 -11.19 10.12 17.81
CA GLY A 130 -11.87 9.08 18.57
C GLY A 130 -11.65 9.25 20.08
N THR A 131 -12.53 8.64 20.88
CA THR A 131 -12.33 8.55 22.35
C THR A 131 -11.50 7.33 22.76
N SER A 132 -11.07 6.51 21.80
CA SER A 132 -10.24 5.34 22.08
C SER A 132 -8.77 5.70 22.05
N ARG A 133 -7.98 5.15 22.97
CA ARG A 133 -6.51 5.25 22.98
C ARG A 133 -5.82 4.21 22.09
N THR A 134 -6.61 3.39 21.38
CA THR A 134 -6.08 2.30 20.56
C THR A 134 -5.74 2.78 19.16
N PHE A 135 -4.52 2.50 18.72
CA PHE A 135 -4.15 2.58 17.32
C PHE A 135 -4.79 1.42 16.56
N GLN A 136 -5.31 1.69 15.37
CA GLN A 136 -5.93 0.68 14.52
C GLN A 136 -5.42 0.85 13.09
N GLY A 137 -4.93 -0.23 12.49
CA GLY A 137 -4.71 -0.28 11.05
C GLY A 137 -6.06 -0.39 10.35
N VAL A 138 -6.33 0.53 9.42
CA VAL A 138 -7.61 0.66 8.73
C VAL A 138 -7.37 0.88 7.24
N THR A 139 -8.17 0.21 6.41
CA THR A 139 -8.25 0.52 4.99
C THR A 139 -9.12 1.76 4.81
N VAL A 140 -8.48 2.90 4.49
CA VAL A 140 -9.14 4.21 4.34
C VAL A 140 -9.70 4.44 2.94
N LEU A 141 -9.25 3.65 1.96
CA LEU A 141 -9.80 3.60 0.61
C LEU A 141 -9.79 2.15 0.13
N ALA A 142 -10.90 1.72 -0.48
CA ALA A 142 -10.98 0.47 -1.24
C ALA A 142 -11.71 0.77 -2.55
N LEU A 143 -10.99 0.63 -3.67
CA LEU A 143 -11.54 0.77 -5.01
C LEU A 143 -11.35 -0.54 -5.75
N GLU A 144 -12.45 -1.17 -6.11
CA GLU A 144 -12.49 -2.42 -6.83
C GLU A 144 -13.12 -2.21 -8.21
N ASN A 145 -12.90 -3.14 -9.13
CA ASN A 145 -13.49 -3.13 -10.47
C ASN A 145 -13.15 -1.86 -11.28
N ILE A 146 -11.97 -1.27 -11.05
CA ILE A 146 -11.43 -0.22 -11.94
C ILE A 146 -10.85 -0.86 -13.20
N ALA A 147 -10.82 -0.12 -14.30
CA ALA A 147 -10.34 -0.64 -15.58
C ALA A 147 -8.88 -1.14 -15.46
N ALA A 148 -8.57 -2.34 -15.95
CA ALA A 148 -7.21 -2.89 -15.86
C ALA A 148 -6.21 -2.14 -16.76
N ARG A 149 -5.64 -1.05 -16.25
CA ARG A 149 -4.68 -0.17 -16.95
C ARG A 149 -3.76 0.53 -15.95
N THR A 150 -2.85 1.35 -16.47
CA THR A 150 -2.07 2.27 -15.66
C THR A 150 -2.96 3.39 -15.10
N HIS A 151 -2.84 3.58 -13.79
CA HIS A 151 -3.55 4.58 -13.00
C HIS A 151 -2.57 5.41 -12.17
N THR A 152 -2.97 6.65 -11.88
CA THR A 152 -2.31 7.51 -10.89
C THR A 152 -3.25 7.72 -9.72
N LEU A 153 -2.87 7.21 -8.54
CA LEU A 153 -3.58 7.48 -7.29
C LEU A 153 -2.88 8.60 -6.54
N ALA A 154 -3.64 9.62 -6.13
CA ALA A 154 -3.19 10.64 -5.20
C ALA A 154 -4.03 10.61 -3.92
N ILE A 155 -3.35 10.57 -2.78
CA ILE A 155 -3.92 10.59 -1.44
C ILE A 155 -3.62 11.96 -0.85
N GLN A 156 -4.63 12.80 -0.71
CA GLN A 156 -4.49 14.13 -0.13
C GLN A 156 -4.88 14.10 1.36
N ASN A 157 -4.04 14.66 2.21
CA ASN A 157 -4.33 14.88 3.63
C ASN A 157 -4.65 16.37 3.87
N GLY A 158 -5.81 16.61 4.49
CA GLY A 158 -6.36 17.93 4.72
C GLY A 158 -6.99 18.55 3.48
N GLN A 159 -7.67 19.68 3.68
CA GLN A 159 -8.33 20.46 2.63
C GLN A 159 -8.03 21.94 2.88
N LEU A 160 -8.00 22.74 1.81
CA LEU A 160 -7.85 24.18 1.96
C LEU A 160 -8.99 24.72 2.82
N ASP A 161 -8.64 25.46 3.88
CA ASP A 161 -9.55 25.97 4.91
C ASP A 161 -10.34 24.86 5.66
N GLY A 162 -9.86 23.61 5.58
CA GLY A 162 -10.41 22.44 6.28
C GLY A 162 -9.95 22.34 7.74
N SER A 163 -10.44 21.34 8.48
CA SER A 163 -9.96 21.10 9.86
C SER A 163 -8.55 20.49 9.87
N ASP A 164 -7.83 20.63 10.98
CA ASP A 164 -6.56 19.92 11.20
C ASP A 164 -6.75 18.42 10.92
N SER A 165 -5.76 17.77 10.28
CA SER A 165 -5.86 16.38 9.86
C SER A 165 -4.52 15.64 9.99
N LEU A 166 -4.55 14.41 10.49
CA LEU A 166 -3.40 13.52 10.56
C LEU A 166 -3.56 12.32 9.64
N LEU A 167 -2.55 12.03 8.84
CA LEU A 167 -2.43 10.79 8.09
C LEU A 167 -1.17 10.06 8.55
N ILE A 168 -1.32 8.79 8.92
CA ILE A 168 -0.21 7.85 9.06
C ILE A 168 -0.41 6.77 8.00
N LEU A 169 0.36 6.86 6.92
CA LEU A 169 0.33 5.92 5.79
C LEU A 169 1.25 4.73 6.07
N ASP A 170 0.74 3.52 5.85
CA ASP A 170 1.47 2.26 6.06
C ASP A 170 1.69 1.52 4.73
N SER A 171 0.64 1.29 3.95
CA SER A 171 0.78 0.54 2.71
C SER A 171 -0.30 0.82 1.67
N ILE A 172 0.04 0.59 0.41
CA ILE A 172 -0.89 0.64 -0.72
C ILE A 172 -0.86 -0.73 -1.38
N VAL A 173 -2.02 -1.38 -1.51
CA VAL A 173 -2.15 -2.68 -2.17
C VAL A 173 -2.91 -2.49 -3.46
N TYR A 174 -2.42 -3.00 -4.59
CA TYR A 174 -3.18 -3.03 -5.83
C TYR A 174 -3.23 -4.43 -6.42
N THR A 175 -4.30 -4.72 -7.15
CA THR A 175 -4.48 -6.02 -7.81
C THR A 175 -4.12 -5.90 -9.28
N THR A 176 -3.26 -6.79 -9.78
CA THR A 176 -2.85 -6.85 -11.18
C THR A 176 -2.96 -8.27 -11.73
N VAL A 177 -2.86 -8.40 -13.05
CA VAL A 177 -2.81 -9.70 -13.71
C VAL A 177 -1.37 -10.20 -13.71
N ASP A 178 -1.10 -11.29 -13.03
CA ASP A 178 0.16 -12.01 -13.19
C ASP A 178 0.12 -12.74 -14.54
N ASN A 179 0.93 -12.27 -15.47
CA ASN A 179 1.15 -12.95 -16.74
C ASN A 179 2.46 -13.74 -16.64
N PRO A 180 2.41 -15.05 -16.31
CA PRO A 180 3.60 -15.85 -16.07
C PRO A 180 4.55 -15.95 -17.28
N ASN A 181 4.10 -15.53 -18.47
CA ASN A 181 4.88 -15.54 -19.70
C ASN A 181 5.85 -14.36 -19.87
N ILE A 182 5.72 -13.25 -19.12
CA ILE A 182 6.59 -12.07 -19.33
C ILE A 182 7.92 -12.18 -18.58
N ALA A 183 7.95 -12.87 -17.42
CA ALA A 183 9.18 -13.03 -16.63
C ALA A 183 10.28 -13.87 -17.33
N ALA A 184 9.94 -14.66 -18.36
CA ALA A 184 10.91 -15.43 -19.14
C ALA A 184 11.56 -14.66 -20.30
N SER A 185 11.12 -13.42 -20.58
CA SER A 185 11.51 -12.68 -21.79
C SER A 185 12.57 -11.58 -21.60
N SER A 186 13.00 -11.29 -20.36
CA SER A 186 13.94 -10.20 -20.08
C SER A 186 15.42 -10.61 -19.94
N SER A 187 15.80 -11.88 -20.21
CA SER A 187 17.18 -12.37 -20.06
C SER A 187 17.84 -12.96 -21.31
N SER A 188 17.32 -12.70 -22.52
CA SER A 188 17.99 -13.11 -23.76
C SER A 188 18.86 -11.98 -24.34
N SER A 189 19.93 -11.64 -23.63
CA SER A 189 21.07 -10.93 -24.23
C SER A 189 21.79 -11.87 -25.21
N GLY A 190 21.44 -11.76 -26.50
CA GLY A 190 22.33 -11.91 -27.66
C GLY A 190 23.39 -13.02 -27.65
N VAL A 191 23.03 -14.28 -27.40
CA VAL A 191 23.89 -15.42 -27.78
C VAL A 191 23.30 -16.10 -29.00
N SER A 192 24.03 -16.04 -30.12
CA SER A 192 23.66 -16.61 -31.41
C SER A 192 23.22 -18.07 -31.27
N GLY A 193 21.94 -18.31 -31.55
CA GLY A 193 21.17 -19.48 -31.12
C GLY A 193 21.37 -20.76 -31.94
N THR A 194 22.59 -21.25 -32.07
CA THR A 194 22.84 -22.59 -32.64
C THR A 194 23.61 -23.54 -31.73
N THR A 195 24.29 -23.06 -30.69
CA THR A 195 25.08 -23.91 -29.77
C THR A 195 24.35 -24.33 -28.49
N ILE A 196 23.35 -23.57 -28.02
CA ILE A 196 22.70 -23.83 -26.72
C ILE A 196 21.66 -24.97 -26.80
N ALA A 197 20.98 -25.15 -27.93
CA ALA A 197 19.99 -26.22 -28.10
C ALA A 197 20.63 -27.62 -28.03
N VAL A 198 21.86 -27.79 -28.51
CA VAL A 198 22.58 -29.08 -28.46
C VAL A 198 23.00 -29.42 -27.03
N ALA A 199 23.41 -28.43 -26.23
CA ALA A 199 23.83 -28.64 -24.84
C ALA A 199 22.66 -29.06 -23.93
N ALA A 200 21.48 -28.45 -24.10
CA ALA A 200 20.30 -28.79 -23.29
C ALA A 200 19.82 -30.23 -23.53
N VAL A 201 19.84 -30.70 -24.79
CA VAL A 201 19.44 -32.07 -25.13
C VAL A 201 20.41 -33.09 -24.53
N LEU A 202 21.71 -32.80 -24.52
CA LEU A 202 22.71 -33.68 -23.91
C LEU A 202 22.53 -33.82 -22.40
N VAL A 203 22.21 -32.73 -21.68
CA VAL A 203 21.98 -32.77 -20.23
C VAL A 203 20.76 -33.64 -19.89
N VAL A 204 19.66 -33.49 -20.64
CA VAL A 204 18.45 -34.30 -20.43
C VAL A 204 18.72 -35.79 -20.72
N PHE A 205 19.46 -36.10 -21.79
CA PHE A 205 19.85 -37.48 -22.10
C PHE A 205 20.73 -38.11 -21.02
N VAL A 206 21.70 -37.36 -20.48
CA VAL A 206 22.56 -37.83 -19.38
C VAL A 206 21.74 -38.09 -18.12
N LEU A 207 20.80 -37.22 -17.77
CA LEU A 207 19.91 -37.42 -16.62
C LEU A 207 19.04 -38.68 -16.79
N ILE A 208 18.48 -38.91 -17.98
CA ILE A 208 17.69 -40.12 -18.27
C ILE A 208 18.56 -41.38 -18.12
N LEU A 209 19.79 -41.36 -18.65
CA LEU A 209 20.72 -42.49 -18.52
C LEU A 209 21.09 -42.77 -17.06
N LEU A 210 21.30 -41.73 -16.24
CA LEU A 210 21.54 -41.87 -14.80
C LEU A 210 20.34 -42.46 -14.05
N CYS A 211 19.11 -42.01 -14.38
CA CYS A 211 17.89 -42.58 -13.82
C CYS A 211 17.72 -44.06 -14.16
N ILE A 212 18.00 -44.45 -15.41
CA ILE A 212 17.94 -45.86 -15.85
C ILE A 212 19.00 -46.69 -15.12
N LEU A 213 20.23 -46.20 -14.99
CA LEU A 213 21.31 -46.88 -14.28
C LEU A 213 20.94 -47.10 -12.81
N ALA A 214 20.48 -46.05 -12.12
CA ALA A 214 20.03 -46.12 -10.73
C ALA A 214 18.91 -47.15 -10.55
N TYR A 215 17.91 -47.14 -11.44
CA TYR A 215 16.83 -48.11 -11.44
C TYR A 215 17.34 -49.56 -11.57
N VAL A 216 18.26 -49.83 -12.50
CA VAL A 216 18.86 -51.16 -12.69
C VAL A 216 19.65 -51.61 -11.46
N LEU A 217 20.42 -50.71 -10.83
CA LEU A 217 21.18 -51.01 -9.62
C LEU A 217 20.27 -51.33 -8.42
N ILE A 218 19.19 -50.55 -8.23
CA ILE A 218 18.18 -50.82 -7.21
C ILE A 218 17.51 -52.18 -7.46
N ARG A 219 17.15 -52.47 -8.71
CA ARG A 219 16.54 -53.75 -9.08
C ARG A 219 17.49 -54.93 -8.85
N ARG A 220 18.78 -54.78 -9.14
CA ARG A 220 19.82 -55.79 -8.85
C ARG A 220 20.02 -56.00 -7.35
N ARG A 221 20.07 -54.93 -6.55
CA ARG A 221 20.16 -55.05 -5.07
C ARG A 221 18.94 -55.75 -4.49
N ARG A 222 17.73 -55.41 -4.94
CA ARG A 222 16.49 -56.07 -4.49
C ARG A 222 16.46 -57.58 -4.79
N ARG A 223 17.09 -58.04 -5.88
CA ARG A 223 17.21 -59.48 -6.17
C ARG A 223 18.18 -60.21 -5.22
N LYS A 224 19.23 -59.54 -4.72
CA LYS A 224 20.17 -60.14 -3.76
C LYS A 224 19.55 -60.29 -2.36
N HIS A 225 18.71 -59.34 -1.94
CA HIS A 225 18.06 -59.38 -0.62
C HIS A 225 16.92 -60.39 -0.48
N ARG A 226 16.46 -61.04 -1.55
CA ARG A 226 15.40 -62.06 -1.48
C ARG A 226 15.90 -63.47 -1.12
N LYS A 227 17.19 -63.65 -0.77
CA LYS A 227 17.77 -64.96 -0.43
C LYS A 227 18.11 -65.17 1.07
N MET A 228 17.82 -64.22 1.97
CA MET A 228 18.29 -64.33 3.36
C MET A 228 17.24 -64.03 4.46
N TYR A 229 15.95 -64.19 4.19
CA TYR A 229 14.97 -64.15 5.28
C TYR A 229 13.98 -65.30 5.15
N ASN A 230 14.44 -66.49 5.55
CA ASN A 230 13.57 -67.59 5.95
C ASN A 230 13.23 -67.36 7.44
N PRO A 231 11.97 -67.03 7.79
CA PRO A 231 11.63 -66.67 9.15
C PRO A 231 11.33 -67.94 9.95
N TYR A 232 12.28 -68.36 10.78
CA TYR A 232 11.90 -69.03 12.03
C TYR A 232 11.43 -67.93 13.01
N MET A 233 10.13 -67.73 13.11
CA MET A 233 9.51 -66.93 14.18
C MET A 233 8.85 -67.90 15.18
N PRO A 234 9.30 -67.94 16.44
CA PRO A 234 8.63 -68.70 17.49
C PRO A 234 7.35 -67.98 17.90
N LYS A 235 6.26 -68.76 18.01
CA LYS A 235 4.98 -68.31 18.54
C LYS A 235 5.09 -68.06 20.04
N GLY A 236 4.75 -66.85 20.47
CA GLY A 236 4.31 -66.59 21.85
C GLY A 236 4.96 -65.40 22.52
N ALA A 237 4.37 -64.21 22.35
CA ALA A 237 4.44 -63.11 23.33
C ALA A 237 3.44 -62.00 22.96
N ILE A 238 2.15 -62.23 23.20
CA ILE A 238 1.17 -61.14 23.30
C ILE A 238 1.02 -60.85 24.79
N LYS A 239 1.66 -59.77 25.27
CA LYS A 239 1.35 -59.18 26.58
C LYS A 239 0.21 -58.18 26.38
N ALA A 240 -0.81 -58.35 27.23
CA ALA A 240 -2.01 -57.52 27.29
C ALA A 240 -1.68 -56.06 27.62
N PHE A 241 -2.39 -55.15 26.97
CA PHE A 241 -2.39 -53.73 27.29
C PHE A 241 -3.28 -53.45 28.51
N PRO A 242 -2.84 -52.61 29.48
CA PRO A 242 -3.67 -52.17 30.60
C PRO A 242 -4.79 -51.24 30.12
N LYS A 243 -5.96 -51.34 30.75
CA LYS A 243 -7.23 -50.73 30.34
C LYS A 243 -7.57 -49.41 31.06
N ASP A 244 -6.62 -48.79 31.77
CA ASP A 244 -6.96 -47.78 32.77
C ASP A 244 -6.43 -46.40 32.37
N LEU A 245 -7.02 -45.77 31.35
CA LEU A 245 -6.98 -44.32 31.16
C LEU A 245 -8.31 -43.87 30.53
N GLU A 246 -9.34 -43.86 31.37
CA GLU A 246 -10.68 -43.33 31.09
C GLU A 246 -10.63 -41.79 31.15
N PRO A 247 -10.97 -41.07 30.07
CA PRO A 247 -11.02 -39.61 30.08
C PRO A 247 -12.30 -39.09 30.75
N SER A 248 -12.10 -38.13 31.65
CA SER A 248 -13.09 -37.36 32.41
C SER A 248 -14.24 -36.78 31.53
N PRO A 249 -15.49 -36.77 32.01
CA PRO A 249 -16.64 -36.29 31.25
C PRO A 249 -16.58 -34.78 30.98
N ALA A 250 -16.72 -34.45 29.70
CA ALA A 250 -16.76 -33.09 29.16
C ALA A 250 -17.92 -32.28 29.76
N SER A 251 -17.59 -31.07 30.20
CA SER A 251 -18.56 -30.02 30.53
C SER A 251 -19.30 -29.56 29.27
N THR A 252 -20.61 -29.43 29.43
CA THR A 252 -21.59 -29.02 28.42
C THR A 252 -21.32 -27.60 27.91
N PRO A 253 -21.27 -27.36 26.59
CA PRO A 253 -21.15 -26.00 26.07
C PRO A 253 -22.49 -25.27 26.19
N THR A 254 -22.51 -24.27 27.06
CA THR A 254 -23.57 -23.25 27.14
C THR A 254 -23.72 -22.55 25.79
N ALA A 255 -24.96 -22.55 25.28
CA ALA A 255 -25.34 -21.97 24.01
C ALA A 255 -24.87 -20.52 23.87
N SER A 256 -24.04 -20.25 22.86
CA SER A 256 -23.68 -18.90 22.44
C SER A 256 -24.90 -18.16 21.90
N PRO A 257 -25.10 -16.87 22.25
CA PRO A 257 -26.15 -16.05 21.66
C PRO A 257 -25.89 -15.88 20.17
N ARG A 258 -26.93 -16.11 19.35
CA ARG A 258 -26.91 -15.86 17.91
C ARG A 258 -26.65 -14.37 17.69
N PHE A 259 -25.44 -14.05 17.22
CA PHE A 259 -25.16 -12.77 16.59
C PHE A 259 -25.99 -12.69 15.32
N LEU A 260 -27.01 -11.83 15.34
CA LEU A 260 -27.71 -11.41 14.14
C LEU A 260 -26.73 -10.62 13.27
N PRO A 261 -26.69 -10.86 11.95
CA PRO A 261 -25.87 -10.07 11.05
C PRO A 261 -26.35 -8.61 11.09
N SER A 262 -25.42 -7.71 11.36
CA SER A 262 -25.61 -6.26 11.25
C SER A 262 -26.09 -5.92 9.83
N PRO A 263 -27.09 -5.04 9.66
CA PRO A 263 -27.48 -4.57 8.34
C PRO A 263 -26.30 -3.84 7.69
N ILE A 264 -25.87 -4.32 6.53
CA ILE A 264 -24.93 -3.65 5.65
C ILE A 264 -25.60 -2.35 5.22
N TYR A 265 -25.11 -1.22 5.74
CA TYR A 265 -25.57 0.10 5.37
C TYR A 265 -24.92 0.48 4.03
N THR A 266 -25.52 0.06 2.92
CA THR A 266 -25.23 0.60 1.58
C THR A 266 -25.84 1.99 1.47
N GLY A 267 -25.26 2.95 2.20
CA GLY A 267 -25.57 4.36 2.06
C GLY A 267 -24.93 4.89 0.78
N VAL A 268 -25.62 4.76 -0.35
CA VAL A 268 -25.32 5.56 -1.54
C VAL A 268 -25.73 6.99 -1.22
N VAL A 269 -24.79 7.79 -0.72
CA VAL A 269 -24.96 9.23 -0.63
C VAL A 269 -24.96 9.75 -2.05
N ALA A 270 -26.14 10.08 -2.56
CA ALA A 270 -26.28 10.88 -3.78
C ALA A 270 -25.65 12.25 -3.50
N VAL A 271 -24.40 12.42 -3.91
CA VAL A 271 -23.75 13.73 -3.95
C VAL A 271 -24.45 14.53 -5.04
N ALA A 272 -25.35 15.42 -4.63
CA ALA A 272 -25.92 16.41 -5.53
C ALA A 272 -24.76 17.27 -6.04
N MET A 273 -24.44 17.13 -7.32
CA MET A 273 -23.46 17.97 -7.99
C MET A 273 -23.93 19.43 -7.92
N PRO A 274 -23.10 20.38 -7.48
CA PRO A 274 -23.43 21.80 -7.62
C PRO A 274 -23.53 22.17 -9.11
N PRO A 275 -24.44 23.08 -9.49
CA PRO A 275 -24.58 23.49 -10.88
C PRO A 275 -23.28 24.16 -11.39
N PRO A 276 -22.95 24.02 -12.68
CA PRO A 276 -21.77 24.63 -13.25
C PRO A 276 -21.86 26.16 -13.13
N ILE A 277 -20.83 26.76 -12.53
CA ILE A 277 -20.64 28.21 -12.54
C ILE A 277 -20.31 28.62 -13.97
N TYR A 278 -21.31 29.19 -14.64
CA TYR A 278 -21.17 29.76 -15.97
C TYR A 278 -20.44 31.11 -15.85
N ASN A 279 -19.14 31.12 -16.09
CA ASN A 279 -18.37 32.37 -16.22
C ASN A 279 -18.63 32.96 -17.61
N GLY A 280 -19.74 33.69 -17.72
CA GLY A 280 -20.05 34.52 -18.88
C GLY A 280 -19.25 35.82 -18.83
N ASN A 281 -18.08 35.85 -19.46
CA ASN A 281 -17.39 37.08 -19.81
C ASN A 281 -17.19 37.15 -21.32
N THR A 282 -18.15 37.78 -22.02
CA THR A 282 -17.91 38.31 -23.36
C THR A 282 -18.83 39.50 -23.65
N ALA A 283 -18.20 40.66 -23.78
CA ALA A 283 -18.55 41.83 -24.60
C ALA A 283 -19.78 42.71 -24.27
N GLY A 284 -19.53 44.03 -24.25
CA GLY A 284 -20.43 45.00 -24.89
C GLY A 284 -20.79 46.25 -24.08
N ASN A 285 -19.99 47.30 -24.21
CA ASN A 285 -20.31 48.68 -23.83
C ASN A 285 -21.59 49.18 -24.52
N TRP A 286 -22.48 49.89 -23.82
CA TRP A 286 -23.20 51.11 -24.29
C TRP A 286 -23.67 51.96 -23.10
N TRP A 287 -23.48 53.27 -23.23
CA TRP A 287 -23.79 54.34 -22.27
C TRP A 287 -25.29 54.68 -22.22
N VAL A 288 -25.86 54.94 -21.03
CA VAL A 288 -26.85 56.02 -20.79
C VAL A 288 -26.73 56.48 -19.34
N GLY A 289 -26.50 57.77 -19.14
CA GLY A 289 -26.36 58.40 -17.82
C GLY A 289 -27.68 58.55 -17.06
N ARG A 290 -27.56 58.65 -15.74
CA ARG A 290 -28.41 59.52 -14.93
C ARG A 290 -27.74 59.86 -13.61
N ASP A 291 -27.77 61.15 -13.30
CA ASP A 291 -27.38 61.78 -12.05
C ASP A 291 -28.07 61.16 -10.84
N GLN A 292 -27.34 60.97 -9.72
CA GLN A 292 -27.78 61.51 -8.43
C GLN A 292 -26.72 61.36 -7.31
N LYS A 293 -26.35 62.54 -6.80
CA LYS A 293 -26.13 62.90 -5.39
C LYS A 293 -25.05 62.17 -4.58
N VAL A 294 -23.90 62.82 -4.59
CA VAL A 294 -23.05 63.22 -3.44
C VAL A 294 -23.74 63.14 -2.07
N GLY A 295 -23.08 62.47 -1.13
CA GLY A 295 -23.41 62.47 0.29
C GLY A 295 -22.25 61.98 1.16
N SER A 296 -21.40 62.92 1.60
CA SER A 296 -20.76 62.99 2.94
C SER A 296 -19.96 61.77 3.44
N THR A 297 -18.63 61.78 3.34
CA THR A 297 -17.68 62.30 4.37
C THR A 297 -17.82 61.66 5.76
N SER A 298 -16.82 60.86 6.14
CA SER A 298 -16.43 60.63 7.54
C SER A 298 -14.94 60.30 7.59
N HIS A 299 -14.15 61.37 7.71
CA HIS A 299 -12.76 61.33 8.15
C HIS A 299 -12.62 60.57 9.47
N ARG A 300 -11.65 59.66 9.56
CA ARG A 300 -10.94 59.36 10.81
C ARG A 300 -9.45 59.61 10.61
N PRO A 301 -8.77 60.19 11.60
CA PRO A 301 -7.45 60.75 11.43
C PRO A 301 -6.38 59.66 11.48
N TYR A 302 -5.44 59.82 10.56
CA TYR A 302 -4.12 59.21 10.50
C TYR A 302 -3.34 59.62 11.77
N VAL A 303 -2.94 58.65 12.57
CA VAL A 303 -2.03 58.86 13.71
C VAL A 303 -0.62 58.69 13.17
N ASP A 304 0.12 59.79 13.15
CA ASP A 304 1.56 59.82 12.95
C ASP A 304 2.24 58.95 14.03
N LEU A 305 3.04 57.99 13.58
CA LEU A 305 4.03 57.32 14.42
C LEU A 305 5.41 57.78 13.96
N ASP A 306 6.09 58.47 14.88
CA ASP A 306 7.50 58.88 14.83
C ASP A 306 8.44 57.73 14.44
N PRO A 307 9.41 57.97 13.54
CA PRO A 307 10.51 57.04 13.30
C PRO A 307 11.74 57.46 14.09
N ALA A 308 11.91 56.94 15.30
CA ALA A 308 13.16 57.11 16.05
C ALA A 308 13.46 55.88 16.93
N SER A 309 14.33 55.00 16.43
CA SER A 309 15.55 54.56 17.13
C SER A 309 16.08 53.27 16.52
N ALA A 310 17.13 53.40 15.74
CA ALA A 310 17.98 52.31 15.33
C ALA A 310 18.71 51.73 16.56
N THR A 311 18.69 50.41 16.74
CA THR A 311 19.67 49.71 17.55
C THR A 311 20.21 48.53 16.74
N LEU A 312 21.36 48.76 16.13
CA LEU A 312 22.20 47.77 15.45
C LEU A 312 22.66 46.71 16.45
N GLN A 313 22.02 45.54 16.44
CA GLN A 313 22.60 44.33 17.03
C GLN A 313 23.45 43.62 15.97
N ARG A 314 24.76 43.52 16.26
CA ARG A 314 25.74 42.76 15.48
C ARG A 314 25.45 41.25 15.58
N PRO A 315 25.58 40.47 14.50
CA PRO A 315 25.54 39.01 14.60
C PRO A 315 26.85 38.44 15.16
N PRO A 316 26.81 37.28 15.83
CA PRO A 316 27.99 36.63 16.38
C PRO A 316 28.84 35.99 15.27
N ARG A 317 30.14 36.21 15.39
CA ARG A 317 31.23 35.64 14.57
C ARG A 317 31.43 34.17 14.96
N TRP A 318 30.98 33.25 14.12
CA TRP A 318 31.37 31.84 14.23
C TRP A 318 32.68 31.61 13.49
N GLU A 319 33.76 31.52 14.26
CA GLU A 319 35.10 31.18 13.81
C GLU A 319 35.17 29.67 13.53
N ARG A 320 35.47 29.31 12.28
CA ARG A 320 35.82 27.94 11.87
C ARG A 320 37.21 27.61 12.37
N GLN A 321 37.35 26.53 13.14
CA GLN A 321 38.62 25.81 13.28
C GLN A 321 38.41 24.36 12.85
N TYR A 322 38.98 24.01 11.70
CA TYR A 322 39.25 22.63 11.31
C TYR A 322 40.66 22.27 11.81
N PRO A 323 40.90 21.09 12.42
CA PRO A 323 42.23 20.55 12.53
C PRO A 323 42.59 19.73 11.28
N THR A 324 43.77 20.02 10.73
CA THR A 324 44.49 19.21 9.75
C THR A 324 45.06 17.94 10.39
N PRO A 325 45.28 16.87 9.59
CA PRO A 325 45.74 15.58 10.10
C PRO A 325 47.26 15.53 10.30
N PHE A 326 47.68 14.74 11.29
CA PHE A 326 48.97 14.05 11.35
C PHE A 326 48.67 12.55 11.47
#